data_AF-A0A923IQF2-F1
#
_entry.id   AF-A0A923IQF2-F1
#
_cell.length_a   1.000
_cell.length_b   1.000
_cell.length_c   1.000
_cell.angle_alpha   90.00
_cell.angle_beta   90.00
_cell.angle_gamma   90.00
#
_symmetry.space_group_name_H-M   'P 1'
#
loop_
_entity.id
_entity.type
_entity.pdbx_description
1 polymer ?
#
loop_
_entity_poly.entity_id
_entity_poly.type
_entity_poly.pdbx_seq_one_letter_code
_entity_poly.pdbx_strand_id
1 'polypeptide(L)'
;PLPFRITREGLVQGAYVTWQFACLVIVAAILTMTTLPSDLVGGIERLLRPLARVGIPSQDIAVMISMALRFMPMLLEEYERLRMAQMARGADFTTGSFVLRIRAVALFAVPLLLCAFRRADELALAMEARGYRRGPRTTLHELKLSGRDFAAFAVMAVFVLMNYGLRVIA
;
A
#
# COMPACT_ATOMS: atom_id res chain seq x y z
N PRO A 1 0.23 48.34 -13.15
CA PRO A 1 1.19 47.46 -13.87
C PRO A 1 1.29 46.11 -13.16
N LEU A 2 0.83 45.03 -13.81
CA LEU A 2 0.83 43.69 -13.22
C LEU A 2 2.29 43.25 -12.92
N PRO A 3 2.58 42.71 -11.71
CA PRO A 3 3.93 42.31 -11.31
C PRO A 3 4.46 41.04 -12.01
N PHE A 4 3.67 40.43 -12.90
CA PHE A 4 4.00 39.19 -13.61
C PHE A 4 4.09 39.44 -15.12
N ARG A 5 5.27 39.18 -15.71
CA ARG A 5 5.43 39.09 -17.16
C ARG A 5 5.31 37.63 -17.55
N ILE A 6 4.29 37.30 -18.35
CA ILE A 6 4.11 35.95 -18.90
C ILE A 6 5.13 35.81 -20.03
N THR A 7 6.23 35.12 -19.75
CA THR A 7 7.28 34.83 -20.73
C THR A 7 6.95 33.51 -21.44
N ARG A 8 7.21 33.41 -22.75
CA ARG A 8 6.88 32.22 -23.57
C ARG A 8 7.56 30.96 -23.04
N GLU A 9 8.77 31.10 -22.51
CA GLU A 9 9.55 30.04 -21.88
C GLU A 9 8.85 29.50 -20.64
N GLY A 10 8.23 30.37 -19.83
CA GLY A 10 7.47 29.98 -18.65
C GLY A 10 6.19 29.21 -18.99
N LEU A 11 5.53 29.57 -20.10
CA LEU A 11 4.35 28.83 -20.58
C LEU A 11 4.72 27.43 -21.05
N VAL A 12 5.83 27.29 -21.79
CA VAL A 12 6.33 26.00 -22.27
C VAL A 12 6.78 25.11 -21.11
N GLN A 13 7.54 25.65 -20.16
CA GLN A 13 7.96 24.90 -18.96
C GLN A 13 6.76 24.49 -18.09
N GLY A 14 5.80 25.40 -17.89
CA GLY A 14 4.57 25.10 -17.19
C GLY A 14 3.80 23.94 -17.83
N ALA A 15 3.65 23.96 -19.16
CA ALA A 15 3.00 22.88 -19.90
C ALA A 15 3.70 21.53 -19.71
N TYR A 16 5.04 21.48 -19.73
CA TYR A 16 5.80 20.25 -19.46
C TYR A 16 5.57 19.70 -18.05
N VAL A 17 5.60 20.56 -17.04
CA VAL A 17 5.39 20.15 -15.64
C VAL A 17 3.97 19.64 -15.46
N THR A 18 2.96 20.34 -15.98
CA THR A 18 1.56 19.89 -15.92
C THR A 18 1.38 18.55 -16.62
N TRP A 19 1.98 18.36 -17.80
CA TRP A 19 1.94 17.09 -18.52
C TRP A 19 2.60 15.96 -17.71
N GLN A 20 3.75 16.21 -17.10
CA GLN A 20 4.44 15.23 -16.25
C GLN A 20 3.58 14.79 -15.07
N PHE A 21 2.95 15.73 -14.35
CA PHE A 21 2.06 15.40 -13.24
C PHE A 21 0.83 14.62 -13.71
N ALA A 22 0.24 15.00 -14.84
CA ALA A 22 -0.89 14.27 -15.42
C ALA A 22 -0.49 12.81 -15.74
N CYS A 23 0.64 12.58 -16.41
CA CYS A 23 1.13 11.24 -16.69
C CYS A 23 1.38 10.43 -15.41
N LEU A 24 1.99 11.02 -14.38
CA LEU A 24 2.27 10.34 -13.11
C LEU A 24 0.96 9.88 -12.44
N VAL A 25 -0.03 10.76 -12.36
CA VAL A 25 -1.34 10.45 -11.74
C VAL A 25 -2.08 9.38 -12.53
N ILE A 26 -2.07 9.44 -13.87
CA ILE A 26 -2.73 8.43 -14.72
C ILE A 26 -2.08 7.06 -14.52
N VAL A 27 -0.75 6.97 -14.52
CA VAL A 27 -0.04 5.71 -14.30
C VAL A 27 -0.34 5.14 -12.92
N ALA A 28 -0.33 5.99 -11.87
CA ALA A 28 -0.66 5.57 -10.51
C ALA A 28 -2.11 5.07 -10.39
N ALA A 29 -3.06 5.73 -11.06
CA ALA A 29 -4.46 5.31 -11.10
C ALA A 29 -4.62 3.95 -11.80
N ILE A 30 -3.98 3.76 -12.97
CA ILE A 30 -4.00 2.48 -13.69
C ILE A 30 -3.44 1.36 -12.82
N LEU A 31 -2.30 1.58 -12.16
CA LEU A 31 -1.70 0.59 -11.27
C LEU A 31 -2.64 0.19 -10.13
N THR A 32 -3.27 1.19 -9.49
CA THR A 32 -4.18 1.00 -8.36
C THR A 32 -5.46 0.26 -8.77
N MET A 33 -5.98 0.51 -9.96
CA MET A 33 -7.20 -0.14 -10.46
C MET A 33 -6.95 -1.55 -11.00
N THR A 34 -5.78 -1.82 -11.57
CA THR A 34 -5.49 -3.09 -12.26
C THR A 34 -4.83 -4.13 -11.37
N THR A 35 -4.25 -3.73 -10.22
CA THR A 35 -3.47 -4.63 -9.36
C THR A 35 -4.07 -4.76 -7.97
N LEU A 36 -4.26 -6.00 -7.52
CA LEU A 36 -4.72 -6.29 -6.17
C LEU A 36 -3.61 -5.97 -5.15
N PRO A 37 -3.94 -5.41 -3.97
CA PRO A 37 -2.96 -5.14 -2.92
C PRO A 37 -2.18 -6.38 -2.47
N SER A 38 -2.82 -7.56 -2.47
CA SER A 38 -2.16 -8.84 -2.17
C SER A 38 -1.06 -9.18 -3.17
N ASP A 39 -1.28 -8.88 -4.45
CA ASP A 39 -0.36 -9.23 -5.53
C ASP A 39 0.83 -8.27 -5.55
N LEU A 40 0.60 -6.99 -5.20
CA LEU A 40 1.67 -6.02 -4.98
C LEU A 40 2.63 -6.49 -3.88
N VAL A 41 2.12 -7.03 -2.78
CA VAL A 41 2.94 -7.57 -1.69
C VAL A 41 3.76 -8.77 -2.15
N GLY A 42 3.16 -9.68 -2.92
CA GLY A 42 3.90 -10.80 -3.53
C GLY A 42 5.00 -10.33 -4.49
N GLY A 43 4.74 -9.26 -5.25
CA GLY A 43 5.75 -8.60 -6.08
C GLY A 43 6.89 -8.01 -5.25
N ILE A 44 6.58 -7.28 -4.18
CA ILE A 44 7.57 -6.71 -3.25
C ILE A 44 8.38 -7.81 -2.57
N GLU A 45 7.76 -8.92 -2.14
CA GLU A 45 8.47 -10.08 -1.58
C GLU A 45 9.53 -10.57 -2.56
N ARG A 46 9.15 -10.76 -3.84
CA ARG A 46 10.08 -11.25 -4.87
C ARG A 46 11.25 -10.30 -5.11
N LEU A 47 11.02 -9.00 -5.03
CA LEU A 47 12.07 -7.97 -5.09
C LEU A 47 12.97 -7.96 -3.84
N LEU A 48 12.43 -8.33 -2.68
CA LEU A 48 13.16 -8.42 -1.41
C LEU A 48 13.90 -9.75 -1.19
N ARG A 49 13.56 -10.83 -1.93
CA ARG A 49 14.26 -12.12 -1.89
C ARG A 49 15.79 -12.04 -2.01
N PRO A 50 16.41 -11.25 -2.93
CA PRO A 50 17.87 -11.13 -2.97
C PRO A 50 18.44 -10.52 -1.69
N LEU A 51 17.69 -9.62 -1.05
CA LEU A 51 18.05 -8.98 0.21
C LEU A 51 17.96 -9.94 1.41
N ALA A 52 17.31 -11.10 1.24
CA ALA A 52 17.30 -12.15 2.26
C ALA A 52 18.69 -12.73 2.53
N ARG A 53 19.61 -12.62 1.57
CA ARG A 53 21.02 -13.00 1.77
C ARG A 53 21.76 -12.09 2.75
N VAL A 54 21.25 -10.87 2.99
CA VAL A 54 21.79 -9.88 3.93
C VAL A 54 21.17 -10.05 5.34
N GLY A 55 20.39 -11.13 5.55
CA GLY A 55 19.77 -11.44 6.84
C GLY A 55 18.36 -10.89 7.04
N ILE A 56 17.76 -10.29 6.02
CA ILE A 56 16.37 -9.78 6.10
C ILE A 56 15.38 -10.91 5.79
N PRO A 57 14.51 -11.34 6.72
CA PRO A 57 13.59 -12.45 6.50
C PRO A 57 12.41 -12.04 5.59
N SER A 58 12.64 -12.02 4.26
CA SER A 58 11.66 -11.53 3.27
C SER A 58 10.33 -12.30 3.30
N GLN A 59 10.37 -13.62 3.54
CA GLN A 59 9.18 -14.47 3.57
C GLN A 59 8.29 -14.19 4.79
N ASP A 60 8.89 -13.91 5.96
CA ASP A 60 8.12 -13.59 7.17
C ASP A 60 7.44 -12.22 7.04
N ILE A 61 8.16 -11.25 6.46
CA ILE A 61 7.62 -9.91 6.17
C ILE A 61 6.41 -10.03 5.22
N ALA A 62 6.51 -10.84 4.17
CA ALA A 62 5.40 -11.05 3.24
C ALA A 62 4.17 -11.62 3.96
N VAL A 63 4.35 -12.63 4.81
CA VAL A 63 3.24 -13.18 5.61
C VAL A 63 2.62 -12.12 6.51
N MET A 64 3.44 -11.32 7.21
CA MET A 64 2.95 -10.25 8.08
C MET A 64 2.12 -9.22 7.31
N ILE A 65 2.58 -8.77 6.15
CA ILE A 65 1.87 -7.78 5.35
C ILE A 65 0.59 -8.39 4.76
N SER A 66 0.63 -9.61 4.23
CA SER A 66 -0.58 -10.29 3.72
C SER A 66 -1.63 -10.50 4.82
N MET A 67 -1.21 -10.82 6.04
CA MET A 67 -2.11 -10.90 7.20
C MET A 67 -2.66 -9.53 7.59
N ALA A 68 -1.84 -8.49 7.60
CA ALA A 68 -2.29 -7.12 7.89
C ALA A 68 -3.33 -6.65 6.87
N LEU A 69 -3.10 -6.88 5.57
CA LEU A 69 -4.07 -6.56 4.51
C LEU A 69 -5.37 -7.32 4.68
N ARG A 70 -5.32 -8.60 5.07
CA ARG A 70 -6.52 -9.42 5.32
C ARG A 70 -7.26 -8.98 6.58
N PHE A 71 -6.55 -8.52 7.62
CA PHE A 71 -7.15 -8.07 8.87
C PHE A 71 -7.70 -6.65 8.79
N MET A 72 -7.18 -5.80 7.91
CA MET A 72 -7.62 -4.42 7.76
C MET A 72 -9.14 -4.29 7.50
N PRO A 73 -9.76 -4.99 6.54
CA PRO A 73 -11.22 -4.93 6.32
C PRO A 73 -12.01 -5.31 7.57
N MET A 74 -11.59 -6.38 8.24
CA MET A 74 -12.23 -6.87 9.45
C MET A 74 -12.10 -5.87 10.61
N LEU A 75 -10.94 -5.23 10.77
CA LEU A 75 -10.73 -4.21 11.80
C LEU A 75 -11.56 -2.95 11.53
N LEU A 76 -11.76 -2.58 10.25
CA LEU A 76 -12.65 -1.49 9.87
C LEU A 76 -14.12 -1.80 10.20
N GLU A 77 -14.57 -3.03 9.94
CA GLU A 77 -15.92 -3.46 10.34
C GLU A 77 -16.11 -3.45 11.86
N GLU A 78 -15.12 -3.94 12.62
CA GLU A 78 -15.15 -3.92 14.09
C GLU A 78 -15.14 -2.48 14.62
N TYR A 79 -14.31 -1.61 14.03
CA TYR A 79 -14.28 -0.18 14.32
C TYR A 79 -15.65 0.45 14.10
N GLU A 80 -16.30 0.20 12.97
CA GLU A 80 -17.63 0.75 12.68
C GLU A 80 -18.69 0.24 13.67
N ARG A 81 -18.66 -1.04 14.02
CA ARG A 81 -19.56 -1.61 15.05
C ARG A 81 -19.36 -0.96 16.41
N LEU A 82 -18.12 -0.83 16.86
CA LEU A 82 -17.80 -0.20 18.14
C LEU A 82 -18.16 1.29 18.13
N ARG A 83 -17.91 1.99 17.03
CA ARG A 83 -18.27 3.41 16.85
C ARG A 83 -19.78 3.61 17.00
N MET A 84 -20.58 2.82 16.28
CA MET A 84 -22.04 2.89 16.36
C MET A 84 -22.56 2.53 17.76
N ALA A 85 -21.97 1.52 18.42
CA ALA A 85 -22.34 1.14 19.78
C ALA A 85 -22.04 2.24 20.81
N GLN A 86 -20.92 2.96 20.66
CA GLN A 86 -20.57 4.07 21.55
C GLN A 86 -21.43 5.31 21.28
N MET A 87 -21.76 5.59 20.02
CA MET A 87 -22.73 6.64 19.65
C MET A 87 -24.09 6.38 20.29
N ALA A 88 -24.57 5.13 20.28
CA ALA A 88 -25.82 4.75 20.95
C ALA A 88 -25.77 4.91 22.49
N ARG A 89 -24.57 4.87 23.09
CA ARG A 89 -24.34 5.12 24.53
C ARG A 89 -24.13 6.60 24.86
N GLY A 90 -24.36 7.51 23.91
CA GLY A 90 -24.26 8.95 24.12
C GLY A 90 -22.85 9.51 24.02
N ALA A 91 -21.88 8.76 23.50
CA ALA A 91 -20.57 9.31 23.16
C ALA A 91 -20.69 10.17 21.90
N ASP A 92 -20.58 11.49 22.06
CA ASP A 92 -20.58 12.43 20.93
C ASP A 92 -19.15 12.63 20.42
N PHE A 93 -18.88 12.12 19.22
CA PHE A 93 -17.56 12.19 18.57
C PHE A 93 -17.42 13.43 17.69
N THR A 94 -18.53 14.09 17.38
CA THR A 94 -18.63 15.19 16.41
C THR A 94 -18.69 16.54 17.09
N THR A 95 -19.25 16.62 18.29
CA THR A 95 -19.54 17.91 18.96
C THR A 95 -18.76 18.01 20.27
N GLY A 96 -17.99 19.11 20.46
CA GLY A 96 -17.25 19.38 21.71
C GLY A 96 -15.83 19.94 21.52
N SER A 97 -15.17 20.21 22.66
CA SER A 97 -13.75 20.65 22.72
C SER A 97 -12.80 19.56 22.19
N PHE A 98 -11.64 19.96 21.65
CA PHE A 98 -10.59 19.06 21.16
C PHE A 98 -10.19 17.99 22.21
N VAL A 99 -10.19 18.37 23.49
CA VAL A 99 -9.88 17.46 24.62
C VAL A 99 -10.95 16.38 24.78
N LEU A 100 -12.23 16.73 24.58
CA LEU A 100 -13.35 15.79 24.66
C LEU A 100 -13.26 14.75 23.52
N ARG A 101 -12.90 15.20 22.31
CA ARG A 101 -12.72 14.32 21.14
C ARG A 101 -11.59 13.31 21.35
N ILE A 102 -10.45 13.74 21.89
CA ILE A 102 -9.33 12.82 22.20
C ILE A 102 -9.76 11.78 23.24
N ARG A 103 -10.49 12.21 24.29
CA ARG A 103 -10.98 11.29 25.32
C ARG A 103 -11.98 10.27 24.75
N ALA A 104 -12.84 10.70 23.82
CA ALA A 104 -13.77 9.82 23.12
C ALA A 104 -13.03 8.80 22.23
N VAL A 105 -11.95 9.21 21.54
CA VAL A 105 -11.11 8.30 20.75
C VAL A 105 -10.41 7.26 21.63
N ALA A 106 -9.87 7.68 22.78
CA ALA A 106 -9.24 6.77 23.73
C ALA A 106 -10.22 5.69 24.24
N LEU A 107 -11.50 6.04 24.42
CA LEU A 107 -12.53 5.13 24.94
C LEU A 107 -12.80 3.92 24.03
N PHE A 108 -12.81 4.09 22.71
CA PHE A 108 -13.02 2.96 21.79
C PHE A 108 -11.70 2.31 21.33
N ALA A 109 -10.55 2.97 21.47
CA ALA A 109 -9.25 2.40 21.14
C ALA A 109 -8.92 1.16 21.99
N VAL A 110 -9.19 1.21 23.30
CA VAL A 110 -8.96 0.08 24.22
C VAL A 110 -9.73 -1.19 23.81
N PRO A 111 -11.06 -1.18 23.59
CA PRO A 111 -11.77 -2.38 23.16
C PRO A 111 -11.35 -2.86 21.77
N LEU A 112 -11.03 -1.95 20.84
CA LEU A 112 -10.53 -2.35 19.52
C LEU A 112 -9.19 -3.09 19.62
N LEU A 113 -8.27 -2.62 20.46
CA LEU A 113 -6.98 -3.28 20.71
C LEU A 113 -7.15 -4.65 21.36
N LEU A 114 -8.03 -4.77 22.36
CA LEU A 114 -8.35 -6.06 22.97
C LEU A 114 -8.90 -7.06 21.95
N CYS A 115 -9.81 -6.61 21.07
CA CYS A 115 -10.31 -7.43 19.97
C CYS A 115 -9.20 -7.84 18.98
N ALA A 116 -8.30 -6.92 18.65
CA ALA A 116 -7.18 -7.20 17.76
C ALA A 116 -6.21 -8.23 18.35
N PHE A 117 -5.84 -8.12 19.64
CA PHE A 117 -4.99 -9.09 20.32
C PHE A 117 -5.63 -10.47 20.39
N ARG A 118 -6.90 -10.55 20.80
CA ARG A 118 -7.61 -11.84 20.84
C ARG A 118 -7.64 -12.53 19.47
N ARG A 119 -7.90 -11.78 18.40
CA ARG A 119 -7.89 -12.31 17.02
C ARG A 119 -6.48 -12.73 16.59
N ALA A 120 -5.44 -12.03 17.04
CA ALA A 120 -4.06 -12.42 16.80
C ALA A 120 -3.71 -13.74 17.51
N ASP A 121 -4.12 -13.92 18.76
CA ASP A 121 -3.92 -15.15 19.53
C ASP A 121 -4.67 -16.33 18.90
N GLU A 122 -5.93 -16.13 18.51
CA GLU A 122 -6.72 -17.13 17.79
C GLU A 122 -6.08 -17.52 16.45
N LEU A 123 -5.55 -16.54 15.70
CA LEU A 123 -4.84 -16.81 14.46
C LEU A 123 -3.54 -17.58 14.71
N ALA A 124 -2.74 -17.17 15.70
CA ALA A 124 -1.48 -17.83 16.03
C ALA A 124 -1.70 -19.30 16.41
N LEU A 125 -2.67 -19.57 17.29
CA LEU A 125 -3.02 -20.93 17.70
C LEU A 125 -3.55 -21.76 16.52
N ALA A 126 -4.38 -21.16 15.64
CA ALA A 126 -4.84 -21.83 14.43
C ALA A 126 -3.71 -22.12 13.44
N MET A 127 -2.71 -21.25 13.35
CA MET A 127 -1.52 -21.46 12.51
C MET A 127 -0.64 -22.58 13.07
N GLU A 128 -0.42 -22.61 14.38
CA GLU A 128 0.31 -23.69 15.06
C GLU A 128 -0.39 -25.05 14.89
N ALA A 129 -1.72 -25.09 15.05
CA ALA A 129 -2.52 -26.29 14.84
C ALA A 129 -2.45 -26.82 13.40
N ARG A 130 -2.28 -25.93 12.40
CA ARG A 130 -2.04 -26.29 10.99
C ARG A 130 -0.58 -26.65 10.68
N GLY A 131 0.30 -26.64 11.69
CA GLY A 131 1.71 -26.98 11.53
C GLY A 131 2.56 -25.86 10.91
N TYR A 132 2.15 -24.60 11.01
CA TYR A 132 2.96 -23.47 10.52
C TYR A 132 4.27 -23.35 11.30
N ARG A 133 5.41 -23.61 10.63
CA ARG A 133 6.76 -23.48 11.21
C ARG A 133 7.66 -22.57 10.39
N ARG A 134 8.45 -21.71 11.04
CA ARG A 134 9.40 -20.81 10.37
C ARG A 134 10.50 -21.66 9.71
N GLY A 135 10.76 -21.44 8.41
CA GLY A 135 11.69 -22.26 7.63
C GLY A 135 11.43 -22.20 6.12
N PRO A 136 12.14 -23.02 5.31
CA PRO A 136 11.92 -23.10 3.88
C PRO A 136 10.50 -23.57 3.58
N ARG A 137 9.79 -22.81 2.74
CA ARG A 137 8.37 -23.03 2.43
C ARG A 137 8.12 -22.97 0.94
N THR A 138 7.09 -23.69 0.51
CA THR A 138 6.54 -23.63 -0.83
C THR A 138 5.45 -22.57 -0.92
N THR A 139 5.47 -21.76 -1.96
CA THR A 139 4.45 -20.74 -2.24
C THR A 139 3.38 -21.32 -3.16
N LEU A 140 2.10 -21.24 -2.77
CA LEU A 140 0.98 -21.71 -3.59
C LEU A 140 0.71 -20.79 -4.79
N HIS A 141 0.82 -19.48 -4.58
CA HIS A 141 0.72 -18.47 -5.64
C HIS A 141 2.12 -18.03 -6.06
N GLU A 142 2.60 -18.54 -7.18
CA GLU A 142 3.84 -18.09 -7.78
C GLU A 142 3.55 -17.03 -8.83
N LEU A 143 4.19 -15.86 -8.72
CA LEU A 143 4.19 -14.88 -9.80
C LEU A 143 4.95 -15.47 -10.99
N LYS A 144 4.25 -15.97 -12.00
CA LYS A 144 4.87 -16.45 -13.24
C LYS A 144 4.91 -15.31 -14.24
N LEU A 145 6.11 -15.01 -14.74
CA LEU A 145 6.26 -14.03 -15.81
C LEU A 145 5.69 -14.65 -17.10
N SER A 146 4.72 -13.97 -17.69
CA SER A 146 4.13 -14.33 -18.97
C SER A 146 4.95 -13.75 -20.13
N GLY A 147 4.75 -14.28 -21.34
CA GLY A 147 5.36 -13.72 -22.56
C GLY A 147 4.96 -12.25 -22.79
N ARG A 148 3.78 -11.84 -22.29
CA ARG A 148 3.33 -10.44 -22.30
C ARG A 148 4.20 -9.55 -21.40
N ASP A 149 4.67 -10.07 -20.27
CA ASP A 149 5.53 -9.33 -19.35
C ASP A 149 6.89 -9.08 -20.00
N PHE A 150 7.42 -10.07 -20.72
CA PHE A 150 8.67 -9.92 -21.47
C PHE A 150 8.54 -8.87 -22.59
N ALA A 151 7.42 -8.87 -23.33
CA ALA A 151 7.14 -7.85 -24.32
C ALA A 151 7.03 -6.45 -23.68
N ALA A 152 6.37 -6.32 -22.52
CA ALA A 152 6.27 -5.07 -21.78
C ALA A 152 7.65 -4.57 -21.31
N PHE A 153 8.51 -5.46 -20.78
CA PHE A 153 9.89 -5.12 -20.43
C PHE A 153 10.71 -4.67 -21.63
N ALA A 154 10.56 -5.31 -22.79
CA ALA A 154 11.25 -4.93 -24.01
C ALA A 154 10.83 -3.53 -24.49
N VAL A 155 9.52 -3.25 -24.54
CA VAL A 155 8.99 -1.93 -24.91
C VAL A 155 9.49 -0.85 -23.94
N MET A 156 9.48 -1.13 -22.64
CA MET A 156 9.99 -0.20 -21.62
C MET A 156 11.49 0.06 -21.79
N ALA A 157 12.29 -0.97 -22.04
CA ALA A 157 13.74 -0.82 -22.25
C ALA A 157 14.05 0.00 -23.50
N VAL A 158 13.34 -0.24 -24.62
CA VAL A 158 13.48 0.56 -25.86
C VAL A 158 13.11 2.02 -25.61
N PHE A 159 12.01 2.28 -24.91
CA PHE A 159 11.57 3.64 -24.59
C PHE A 159 12.62 4.40 -23.75
N VAL A 160 13.20 3.74 -22.73
CA VAL A 160 14.25 4.34 -21.89
C VAL A 160 15.54 4.58 -22.68
N LEU A 161 15.99 3.61 -23.47
CA LEU A 161 17.18 3.75 -24.31
C LEU A 161 17.03 4.85 -25.36
N MET A 162 15.85 4.97 -25.97
CA MET A 162 15.54 6.04 -26.93
C MET A 162 15.61 7.41 -26.25
N ASN A 163 15.02 7.57 -25.06
CA ASN A 163 15.10 8.83 -24.30
C ASN A 163 16.53 9.17 -23.86
N TYR A 164 17.30 8.17 -23.43
CA TYR A 164 18.71 8.38 -23.05
C TYR A 164 19.56 8.74 -24.26
N GLY A 165 19.39 8.07 -25.39
CA GLY A 165 20.09 8.38 -26.64
C GLY A 165 19.77 9.77 -27.16
N LEU A 166 18.50 10.19 -27.13
CA LEU A 166 18.10 11.56 -27.48
C LEU A 166 18.74 12.61 -26.58
N ARG A 167 18.93 12.32 -25.28
CA ARG A 167 19.64 13.22 -24.35
C ARG A 167 21.16 13.22 -24.48
N VAL A 168 21.76 12.17 -25.04
CA VAL A 168 23.21 12.09 -25.26
C VAL A 168 23.61 12.74 -26.59
N ILE A 169 22.70 12.76 -27.57
CA ILE A 169 22.91 13.34 -28.91
C ILE A 169 22.55 14.85 -28.95
N ALA A 170 21.59 15.30 -28.13
CA ALA A 170 21.18 16.70 -28.00
C ALA A 170 22.05 17.46 -26.98
#